data_AF-A0A015LY36-F1
#
_entry.id   AF-A0A015LY36-F1
#
_cell.length_a   1.000
_cell.length_b   1.000
_cell.length_c   1.000
_cell.angle_alpha   90.00
_cell.angle_beta   90.00
_cell.angle_gamma   90.00
#
_symmetry.space_group_name_H-M   'P 1'
#
loop_
_entity.id
_entity.type
_entity.pdbx_description
1 polymer ?
#
loop_
_entity_poly.entity_id
_entity_poly.type
_entity_poly.pdbx_seq_one_letter_code
_entity_poly.pdbx_strand_id
1 'polypeptide(L)'
;MSHNNQTGNYNEWIEDAISKKYIKLYEHKHFSNIQEIGSGNSGKVYRANWRNSGQYFALKSFNKLDNITIKELVHELGLQQEVAFHSNIISYYGITQGK
;
A
#
# COMPACT_ATOMS: atom_id res chain seq x y z
N MET A 1 18.86 -23.78 -19.75
CA MET A 1 18.04 -23.40 -18.59
C MET A 1 17.90 -21.89 -18.60
N SER A 2 16.81 -21.40 -19.20
CA SER A 2 16.52 -19.97 -19.31
C SER A 2 16.18 -19.43 -17.93
N HIS A 3 17.00 -18.51 -17.43
CA HIS A 3 16.63 -17.63 -16.32
C HIS A 3 15.43 -16.81 -16.80
N ASN A 4 14.25 -17.18 -16.33
CA ASN A 4 13.02 -16.48 -16.68
C ASN A 4 13.03 -15.14 -15.93
N ASN A 5 13.25 -14.05 -16.64
CA ASN A 5 13.19 -12.69 -16.12
C ASN A 5 11.75 -12.41 -15.64
N GLN A 6 11.46 -12.72 -14.37
CA GLN A 6 10.17 -12.42 -13.72
C GLN A 6 9.95 -10.92 -13.45
N THR A 7 10.67 -10.01 -14.11
CA THR A 7 10.52 -8.56 -13.91
C THR A 7 9.34 -7.94 -14.68
N GLY A 8 8.54 -8.74 -15.38
CA GLY A 8 7.63 -8.25 -16.43
C GLY A 8 6.13 -8.07 -16.11
N ASN A 9 5.62 -8.26 -14.89
CA ASN A 9 4.15 -8.27 -14.70
C ASN A 9 3.60 -7.63 -13.41
N TYR A 10 4.42 -7.03 -12.54
CA TYR A 10 3.87 -6.55 -11.26
C TYR A 10 2.96 -5.34 -11.37
N ASN A 11 3.31 -4.40 -12.26
CA ASN A 11 2.46 -3.26 -12.56
C ASN A 11 1.12 -3.74 -13.13
N GLU A 12 1.14 -4.75 -14.00
CA GLU A 12 -0.08 -5.36 -14.54
C GLU A 12 -0.93 -6.00 -13.44
N TRP A 13 -0.34 -6.72 -12.48
CA TRP A 13 -1.10 -7.28 -11.34
C TRP A 13 -1.72 -6.17 -10.47
N ILE A 14 -0.97 -5.11 -10.15
CA ILE A 14 -1.50 -3.99 -9.36
C ILE A 14 -2.62 -3.28 -10.12
N GLU A 15 -2.42 -3.01 -11.41
CA GLU A 15 -3.41 -2.41 -12.29
C GLU A 15 -4.68 -3.26 -12.40
N ASP A 16 -4.52 -4.58 -12.57
CA ASP A 16 -5.64 -5.53 -12.60
C ASP A 16 -6.38 -5.58 -11.25
N ALA A 17 -5.67 -5.56 -10.12
CA ALA A 17 -6.27 -5.52 -8.80
C ALA A 17 -7.05 -4.20 -8.54
N ILE A 18 -6.56 -3.07 -9.04
CA ILE A 18 -7.28 -1.79 -9.02
C ILE A 18 -8.51 -1.85 -9.94
N SER A 19 -8.35 -2.34 -11.16
CA SER A 19 -9.40 -2.46 -12.18
C SER A 19 -10.56 -3.35 -11.69
N LYS A 20 -10.23 -4.48 -11.07
CA LYS A 20 -11.17 -5.41 -10.42
C LYS A 20 -11.70 -4.91 -9.08
N LYS A 21 -11.25 -3.74 -8.61
CA LYS A 21 -11.66 -3.11 -7.35
C LYS A 21 -11.33 -3.93 -6.10
N TYR A 22 -10.37 -4.84 -6.17
CA TYR A 22 -9.82 -5.50 -4.99
C TYR A 22 -8.99 -4.54 -4.14
N ILE A 23 -8.35 -3.57 -4.80
CA ILE A 23 -7.58 -2.51 -4.15
C ILE A 23 -8.17 -1.17 -4.54
N LYS A 24 -8.44 -0.33 -3.55
CA LYS A 24 -8.85 1.05 -3.79
C LYS A 24 -7.62 1.93 -4.02
N LEU A 25 -7.60 2.63 -5.16
CA LEU A 25 -6.60 3.66 -5.45
C LEU A 25 -7.08 5.01 -4.94
N TYR A 26 -6.23 5.68 -4.18
CA TYR A 26 -6.42 7.04 -3.68
C TYR A 26 -5.50 8.01 -4.44
N GLU A 27 -6.04 9.16 -4.81
CA GLU A 27 -5.22 10.23 -5.40
C GLU A 27 -4.37 10.90 -4.31
N HIS A 28 -3.05 10.87 -4.48
CA HIS A 28 -2.10 11.39 -3.49
C HIS A 28 -2.35 12.86 -3.13
N LYS A 29 -2.82 13.66 -4.09
CA LYS A 29 -3.11 15.10 -3.93
C LYS A 29 -4.15 15.41 -2.84
N HIS A 30 -4.92 14.42 -2.41
CA HIS A 30 -5.92 14.56 -1.36
C HIS A 30 -5.36 14.36 0.05
N PHE A 31 -4.09 13.94 0.17
CA PHE A 31 -3.40 13.89 1.45
C PHE A 31 -2.73 15.22 1.75
N SER A 32 -2.87 15.68 2.99
CA SER A 32 -2.26 16.91 3.49
C SER A 32 -1.69 16.67 4.89
N ASN A 33 -0.92 17.64 5.41
CA ASN A 33 -0.28 17.53 6.72
C ASN A 33 0.54 16.24 6.89
N ILE A 34 1.25 15.85 5.82
CA ILE A 34 2.05 14.63 5.77
C ILE A 34 3.29 14.82 6.66
N GLN A 35 3.39 14.01 7.71
CA GLN A 35 4.49 14.07 8.67
C GLN A 35 5.04 12.66 8.90
N GLU A 36 6.35 12.49 8.79
CA GLU A 36 7.02 11.22 9.14
C GLU A 36 6.83 10.94 10.63
N ILE A 37 6.36 9.74 10.97
CA ILE A 37 6.15 9.26 12.34
C ILE A 37 6.95 8.00 12.66
N GLY A 38 7.61 7.41 11.66
CA GLY A 38 8.48 6.26 11.84
C GLY A 38 9.23 5.89 10.56
N SER A 39 10.37 5.24 10.73
CA SER A 39 11.18 4.71 9.63
C SER A 39 11.79 3.37 10.03
N GLY A 40 11.87 2.45 9.08
CA GLY A 40 12.44 1.12 9.27
C GLY A 40 12.84 0.48 7.95
N ASN A 41 13.20 -0.81 8.02
CA ASN A 41 13.69 -1.54 6.85
C ASN A 41 12.66 -1.60 5.70
N SER A 42 11.38 -1.75 6.04
CA SER A 42 10.27 -1.80 5.07
C SER A 42 9.90 -0.44 4.48
N GLY A 43 10.50 0.65 4.95
CA GLY A 43 10.27 2.02 4.48
C GLY A 43 9.83 2.98 5.58
N LYS A 44 9.20 4.09 5.19
CA LYS A 44 8.80 5.16 6.09
C LYS A 44 7.31 5.15 6.33
N VAL A 45 6.89 5.57 7.51
CA VAL A 45 5.49 5.72 7.89
C VAL A 45 5.22 7.19 8.15
N TYR A 46 4.17 7.70 7.53
CA TYR A 46 3.73 9.07 7.65
C TYR A 46 2.32 9.12 8.22
N ARG A 47 2.05 10.09 9.09
CA ARG A 47 0.69 10.52 9.41
C ARG A 47 0.25 11.55 8.38
N ALA A 48 -0.96 11.43 7.85
CA ALA A 48 -1.53 12.40 6.93
C ALA A 48 -3.02 12.60 7.18
N ASN A 49 -3.54 13.78 6.85
CA ASN A 49 -4.98 14.02 6.76
C ASN A 49 -5.44 13.56 5.37
N TRP A 50 -6.62 12.96 5.27
CA TRP A 50 -7.25 12.70 3.98
C TRP A 50 -8.49 13.58 3.79
N ARG A 51 -8.47 14.46 2.78
CA ARG A 51 -9.53 15.46 2.54
C ARG A 51 -9.90 16.21 3.84
N ASN A 52 -11.17 16.56 3.98
CA ASN A 52 -11.75 17.16 5.19
C ASN A 52 -12.36 16.09 6.11
N SER A 53 -11.82 14.87 6.14
CA SER A 53 -12.38 13.77 6.95
C SER A 53 -12.27 14.02 8.46
N GLY A 54 -11.41 14.95 8.89
CA GLY A 54 -11.09 15.18 10.30
C GLY A 54 -10.29 14.04 10.94
N GLN A 55 -9.95 12.99 10.17
CA GLN A 55 -9.24 11.81 10.65
C GLN A 55 -7.81 11.76 10.08
N TYR A 56 -6.91 11.22 10.88
CA TYR A 56 -5.55 10.91 10.47
C TYR A 56 -5.47 9.51 9.88
N PHE A 57 -4.67 9.37 8.84
CA PHE A 57 -4.32 8.12 8.17
C PHE A 57 -2.82 7.88 8.28
N ALA A 58 -2.43 6.61 8.38
CA ALA A 58 -1.04 6.20 8.25
C ALA A 58 -0.74 5.84 6.79
N LEU A 59 0.27 6.46 6.21
CA LEU A 59 0.82 6.16 4.88
C LEU A 59 2.16 5.46 5.07
N LYS A 60 2.24 4.17 4.76
CA LYS A 60 3.50 3.41 4.71
C LYS A 60 4.04 3.49 3.28
N SER A 61 5.22 4.06 3.10
CA SER A 61 5.96 4.05 1.84
C SER A 61 6.89 2.85 1.78
N PHE A 62 7.18 2.39 0.56
CA PHE A 62 8.17 1.37 0.30
C PHE A 62 9.34 1.99 -0.47
N ASN A 63 10.57 1.75 -0.02
CA ASN A 63 11.77 2.37 -0.62
C ASN A 63 12.05 1.88 -2.04
N LYS A 64 11.65 0.64 -2.34
CA LYS A 64 11.83 0.01 -3.64
C LYS A 64 10.67 -0.95 -3.89
N LEU A 65 10.07 -0.84 -5.08
CA LEU A 65 9.04 -1.76 -5.54
C LEU A 65 9.73 -2.85 -6.36
N ASP A 66 10.22 -3.90 -5.70
CA ASP A 66 10.73 -5.10 -6.36
C ASP A 66 9.88 -6.33 -6.05
N ASN A 67 10.24 -7.48 -6.62
CA ASN A 67 9.47 -8.72 -6.48
C ASN A 67 9.28 -9.12 -5.02
N ILE A 68 10.29 -8.88 -4.17
CA ILE A 68 10.23 -9.23 -2.75
C ILE A 68 9.19 -8.33 -2.07
N THR A 69 9.31 -7.01 -2.24
CA THR A 69 8.35 -6.05 -1.67
C THR A 69 6.92 -6.31 -2.15
N ILE A 70 6.72 -6.63 -3.43
CA ILE A 70 5.38 -6.87 -3.99
C ILE A 70 4.80 -8.18 -3.45
N LYS A 71 5.62 -9.23 -3.33
CA LYS A 71 5.20 -10.50 -2.73
C LYS A 71 4.81 -10.30 -1.25
N GLU A 72 5.58 -9.52 -0.50
CA GLU A 72 5.26 -9.15 0.87
C GLU A 72 3.95 -8.35 0.94
N LEU A 73 3.76 -7.37 0.06
CA LEU A 73 2.53 -6.58 -0.02
C LEU A 73 1.30 -7.46 -0.32
N VAL A 74 1.39 -8.35 -1.30
CA VAL A 74 0.30 -9.30 -1.63
C VAL A 74 -0.03 -10.18 -0.43
N HIS A 75 1.00 -10.65 0.28
CA HIS A 75 0.82 -11.49 1.47
C HIS A 75 0.17 -10.71 2.63
N GLU A 76 0.65 -9.49 2.93
CA GLU A 76 0.08 -8.62 3.95
C GLU A 76 -1.41 -8.30 3.65
N LEU A 77 -1.74 -8.00 2.39
CA LEU A 77 -3.12 -7.74 1.96
C LEU A 77 -4.03 -8.96 2.11
N GLY A 78 -3.50 -10.16 1.82
CA GLY A 78 -4.23 -11.41 2.03
C GLY A 78 -4.56 -11.62 3.51
N LEU A 79 -3.55 -11.50 4.38
CA LEU A 79 -3.74 -11.61 5.83
C LEU A 79 -4.74 -10.58 6.36
N GLN A 80 -4.63 -9.33 5.88
CA GLN A 80 -5.57 -8.28 6.29
C GLN A 80 -7.01 -8.59 5.91
N GLN A 81 -7.27 -9.21 4.75
CA GLN A 81 -8.63 -9.63 4.38
C GLN A 81 -9.18 -10.71 5.32
N GLU A 82 -8.34 -11.65 5.75
CA GLU A 82 -8.75 -12.70 6.69
C GLU A 82 -9.11 -12.14 8.07
N VAL A 83 -8.45 -11.06 8.50
CA VAL A 83 -8.61 -10.51 9.86
C VAL A 83 -9.33 -9.16 9.91
N ALA A 84 -9.80 -8.65 8.76
CA ALA A 84 -10.40 -7.32 8.61
C ALA A 84 -11.64 -7.06 9.48
N PHE A 85 -12.28 -8.12 9.99
CA PHE A 85 -13.47 -8.03 10.81
C PHE A 85 -13.20 -7.62 12.27
N HIS A 86 -11.94 -7.61 12.71
CA HIS A 86 -11.62 -7.40 14.12
C HIS A 86 -11.23 -5.94 14.42
N SER A 87 -11.92 -5.30 15.37
CA SER A 87 -11.73 -3.89 15.73
C SER A 87 -10.35 -3.54 16.30
N ASN A 88 -9.62 -4.54 16.81
CA ASN A 88 -8.28 -4.37 17.40
C ASN A 88 -7.15 -4.47 16.38
N ILE A 89 -7.45 -4.68 15.09
CA ILE A 89 -6.46 -4.78 14.02
C ILE A 89 -6.56 -3.54 13.14
N ILE A 90 -5.40 -3.00 12.76
CA ILE A 90 -5.33 -1.83 11.88
C ILE A 90 -5.91 -2.20 10.51
N SER A 91 -6.99 -1.52 10.13
CA SER A 91 -7.63 -1.72 8.83
C SER A 91 -6.82 -1.09 7.71
N TYR A 92 -6.69 -1.84 6.62
CA TYR A 92 -6.18 -1.32 5.36
C TYR A 92 -7.30 -0.74 4.51
N TYR A 93 -7.02 0.42 3.90
CA TYR A 93 -8.01 1.15 3.10
C TYR A 93 -7.72 1.14 1.61
N GLY A 94 -6.46 1.04 1.19
CA GLY A 94 -6.07 1.17 -0.20
C GLY A 94 -4.61 1.59 -0.40
N ILE A 95 -4.26 1.89 -1.65
CA ILE A 95 -2.94 2.39 -2.02
C ILE A 95 -3.02 3.79 -2.63
N THR A 96 -1.88 4.48 -2.67
CA THR A 96 -1.67 5.71 -3.43
C THR A 96 -0.33 5.61 -4.12
N GLN A 97 -0.21 6.18 -5.31
CA GLN A 97 1.10 6.43 -5.90
C GLN A 97 1.75 7.60 -5.16
N GLY A 98 3.05 7.49 -4.84
CA GLY A 98 3.83 8.60 -4.32
C GLY A 98 3.98 9.71 -5.37
N LYS A 99 4.34 10.92 -4.92
CA LYS A 99 4.82 11.96 -5.83
C LYS A 99 6.24 11.67 -6.30
#